data_AF-A0A1Y3W640-F1
#
_entry.id   AF-A0A1Y3W640-F1
#
_cell.length_a   1.000
_cell.length_b   1.000
_cell.length_c   1.000
_cell.angle_alpha   90.00
_cell.angle_beta   90.00
_cell.angle_gamma   90.00
#
_symmetry.space_group_name_H-M   'P 1'
#
loop_
_entity.id
_entity.type
_entity.pdbx_description
1 polymer ?
#
loop_
_entity_poly.entity_id
_entity_poly.type
_entity_poly.pdbx_seq_one_letter_code
_entity_poly.pdbx_strand_id
1 'polypeptide(L)'
;MKKQDVIRKGIAVLCICTLTAGLWGCGTEEKSEEEKILRVVADGRLYKKAEAAAGFTEGTNSEIEVRIQRLPDEKETRENEIQKLRTEIMAGKGPDLFLLECIPENAEIEGGFLIDNPYKTMQSGALASLDTFMEKDSYWEDGNYNKTFLKAGQYDGRQYIIPMSVCYYVLPRSEDIEEMTGDTLEEWLEQIRASDDIRLKQALCTFGSTHSARWMQPAADYERKEVLLDKDKWVEFSEKYFQFRKEAYEEISGKENELYFRPLNKTLLTLYESQIDLQVVPDIEGRKMASIMSYGAVSMSSDRKKEAYDFLMLFLNDRTEQYRKKHADDSSMGLPSLYGYLDGNYMPVQKTAFEQWGEFPSEEMIQEMQESFREIDGAYFLTEGERALNFDVMSGNSRVTNLNCDIETEFSKIADTAIDIYKMLVEE
;
A
#
# COMPACT_ATOMS: atom_id res chain seq x y z
N MET A 1 -30.45 50.88 50.17
CA MET A 1 -31.11 50.34 51.38
C MET A 1 -32.53 49.89 51.03
N LYS A 2 -32.83 48.57 51.19
CA LYS A 2 -34.16 47.89 51.33
C LYS A 2 -35.07 47.92 50.07
N LYS A 3 -35.81 46.89 49.63
CA LYS A 3 -36.35 45.60 50.16
C LYS A 3 -36.82 44.74 48.94
N GLN A 4 -36.67 43.40 48.94
CA GLN A 4 -37.74 42.34 48.97
C GLN A 4 -39.00 42.60 48.11
N ASP A 5 -39.65 41.68 47.39
CA ASP A 5 -39.70 40.21 47.26
C ASP A 5 -40.61 39.92 46.03
N VAL A 6 -40.70 38.67 45.55
CA VAL A 6 -41.95 37.91 45.30
C VAL A 6 -41.70 36.75 44.33
N ILE A 7 -41.86 35.54 44.87
CA ILE A 7 -41.85 34.22 44.21
C ILE A 7 -43.28 33.86 43.75
N ARG A 8 -43.38 33.17 42.61
CA ARG A 8 -44.61 32.75 41.92
C ARG A 8 -45.08 31.34 42.33
N LYS A 9 -46.41 31.19 42.37
CA LYS A 9 -47.27 29.98 42.47
C LYS A 9 -46.92 28.93 41.39
N GLY A 10 -47.26 27.63 41.45
CA GLY A 10 -48.35 26.91 42.12
C GLY A 10 -48.34 25.41 41.75
N ILE A 11 -49.21 24.66 42.41
CA ILE A 11 -49.42 23.19 42.38
C ILE A 11 -50.45 22.80 41.31
N ALA A 12 -50.30 21.64 40.66
CA ALA A 12 -51.42 20.83 40.16
C ALA A 12 -51.05 19.34 40.02
N VAL A 13 -51.97 18.46 40.42
CA VAL A 13 -51.89 16.98 40.50
C VAL A 13 -53.08 16.39 39.72
N LEU A 14 -52.97 15.09 39.36
CA LEU A 14 -54.01 14.11 38.89
C LEU A 14 -54.26 14.07 37.36
N CYS A 15 -54.45 12.91 36.70
CA CYS A 15 -55.13 11.66 37.05
C CYS A 15 -54.68 10.44 36.19
N ILE A 16 -54.97 9.22 36.66
CA ILE A 16 -54.67 7.87 36.11
C ILE A 16 -55.93 7.25 35.46
N CYS A 17 -55.73 6.19 34.62
CA CYS A 17 -56.66 5.11 34.15
C CYS A 17 -57.31 5.35 32.75
N THR A 18 -57.43 4.42 31.79
CA THR A 18 -57.42 2.93 31.76
C THR A 18 -57.35 2.41 30.30
N LEU A 19 -56.95 1.13 30.17
CA LEU A 19 -56.93 0.24 28.98
C LEU A 19 -58.22 0.18 28.14
N THR A 20 -58.08 0.04 26.82
CA THR A 20 -58.95 -0.82 25.98
C THR A 20 -58.13 -1.49 24.86
N ALA A 21 -58.43 -2.77 24.64
CA ALA A 21 -57.81 -3.66 23.67
C ALA A 21 -58.42 -3.51 22.27
N GLY A 22 -57.60 -3.72 21.24
CA GLY A 22 -58.02 -4.02 19.86
C GLY A 22 -57.31 -5.29 19.39
N LEU A 23 -58.09 -6.30 19.03
CA LEU A 23 -57.68 -7.65 18.62
C LEU A 23 -57.23 -7.72 17.15
N TRP A 24 -56.25 -8.60 16.90
CA TRP A 24 -56.02 -9.41 15.70
C TRP A 24 -56.04 -8.74 14.30
N GLY A 25 -54.84 -8.53 13.76
CA GLY A 25 -54.51 -8.74 12.35
C GLY A 25 -53.40 -9.78 12.26
N CYS A 26 -53.62 -10.84 11.48
CA CYS A 26 -52.73 -11.99 11.29
C CYS A 26 -51.86 -11.75 10.04
N GLY A 27 -50.54 -11.94 10.15
CA GLY A 27 -49.56 -11.83 9.04
C GLY A 27 -49.22 -10.38 8.71
N THR A 28 -47.99 -9.88 8.81
CA THR A 28 -46.67 -10.50 8.79
C THR A 28 -45.87 -9.72 9.85
N GLU A 29 -45.30 -10.39 10.85
CA GLU A 29 -44.14 -9.79 11.50
C GLU A 29 -43.02 -9.84 10.45
N GLU A 30 -42.95 -8.81 9.61
CA GLU A 30 -41.66 -8.36 9.12
C GLU A 30 -40.88 -8.04 10.38
N LYS A 31 -40.09 -9.01 10.85
CA LYS A 31 -38.88 -8.68 11.56
C LYS A 31 -38.19 -7.66 10.66
N SER A 32 -38.14 -6.41 11.09
CA SER A 32 -37.18 -5.47 10.51
C SER A 32 -35.82 -6.11 10.77
N GLU A 33 -35.29 -6.84 9.80
CA GLU A 33 -33.91 -7.27 9.81
C GLU A 33 -33.11 -5.97 9.96
N GLU A 34 -32.40 -5.83 11.08
CA GLU A 34 -31.58 -4.65 11.30
C GLU A 34 -30.57 -4.55 10.15
N GLU A 35 -30.75 -3.55 9.31
CA GLU A 35 -29.87 -3.23 8.19
C GLU A 35 -28.43 -3.19 8.69
N LYS A 36 -27.58 -4.06 8.13
CA LYS A 36 -26.22 -4.26 8.58
C LYS A 36 -25.33 -3.18 8.01
N ILE A 37 -25.01 -2.18 8.80
CA ILE A 37 -24.08 -1.12 8.38
C ILE A 37 -22.64 -1.66 8.46
N LEU A 38 -21.92 -1.66 7.34
CA LEU A 38 -20.48 -1.90 7.22
C LEU A 38 -19.77 -0.56 7.03
N ARG A 39 -18.95 -0.14 8.01
CA ARG A 39 -18.21 1.12 7.98
C ARG A 39 -16.81 0.91 7.40
N VAL A 40 -16.53 1.56 6.28
CA VAL A 40 -15.24 1.48 5.59
C VAL A 40 -14.55 2.83 5.67
N VAL A 41 -13.27 2.88 6.03
CA VAL A 41 -12.42 4.05 5.80
C VAL A 41 -11.54 3.77 4.60
N ALA A 42 -11.48 4.71 3.66
CA ALA A 42 -10.67 4.61 2.46
C ALA A 42 -9.81 5.86 2.24
N ASP A 43 -8.55 5.66 1.88
CA ASP A 43 -7.71 6.73 1.35
C ASP A 43 -8.24 7.24 -0.01
N GLY A 44 -7.82 8.47 -0.35
CA GLY A 44 -8.40 9.26 -1.42
C GLY A 44 -8.40 8.58 -2.79
N ARG A 45 -7.33 7.87 -3.17
CA ARG A 45 -7.20 7.20 -4.47
C ARG A 45 -7.97 5.87 -4.49
N LEU A 46 -8.15 5.21 -3.34
CA LEU A 46 -8.96 3.99 -3.21
C LEU A 46 -10.47 4.24 -3.19
N TYR A 47 -10.91 5.46 -2.85
CA TYR A 47 -12.32 5.80 -2.64
C TYR A 47 -13.26 5.37 -3.77
N LYS A 48 -12.94 5.68 -5.04
CA LYS A 48 -13.82 5.32 -6.18
C LYS A 48 -13.96 3.81 -6.35
N LYS A 49 -12.90 3.05 -6.08
CA LYS A 49 -12.97 1.58 -6.12
C LYS A 49 -13.76 1.04 -4.94
N ALA A 50 -13.66 1.67 -3.77
CA ALA A 50 -14.51 1.35 -2.64
C ALA A 50 -15.99 1.62 -2.94
N GLU A 51 -16.35 2.73 -3.58
CA GLU A 51 -17.72 3.00 -4.03
C GLU A 51 -18.24 1.93 -5.00
N ALA A 52 -17.41 1.50 -5.95
CA ALA A 52 -17.77 0.40 -6.86
C ALA A 52 -18.00 -0.92 -6.10
N ALA A 53 -17.14 -1.25 -5.12
CA ALA A 53 -17.31 -2.42 -4.28
C ALA A 53 -18.57 -2.34 -3.40
N ALA A 54 -18.90 -1.15 -2.88
CA ALA A 54 -20.15 -0.88 -2.16
C ALA A 54 -21.37 -1.12 -3.04
N GLY A 55 -21.42 -0.52 -4.23
CA GLY A 55 -22.53 -0.72 -5.15
C GLY A 55 -22.72 -2.18 -5.55
N PHE A 56 -21.64 -2.95 -5.69
CA PHE A 56 -21.74 -4.40 -5.91
C PHE A 56 -22.26 -5.14 -4.68
N THR A 57 -21.76 -4.82 -3.49
CA THR A 57 -22.15 -5.47 -2.22
C THR A 57 -23.63 -5.25 -1.93
N GLU A 58 -24.09 -4.00 -1.95
CA GLU A 58 -25.48 -3.62 -1.67
C GLU A 58 -26.44 -4.16 -2.76
N GLY A 59 -25.98 -4.19 -4.01
CA GLY A 59 -26.76 -4.73 -5.14
C GLY A 59 -26.91 -6.25 -5.14
N THR A 60 -26.00 -6.97 -4.48
CA THR A 60 -26.06 -8.45 -4.35
C THR A 60 -26.53 -8.92 -2.99
N ASN A 61 -26.54 -8.03 -1.99
CA ASN A 61 -27.04 -8.30 -0.64
C ASN A 61 -27.68 -7.03 -0.06
N SER A 62 -29.01 -6.94 -0.16
CA SER A 62 -29.79 -5.81 0.33
C SER A 62 -29.83 -5.69 1.86
N GLU A 63 -29.33 -6.67 2.61
CA GLU A 63 -29.24 -6.59 4.08
C GLU A 63 -28.03 -5.75 4.55
N ILE A 64 -27.09 -5.43 3.66
CA ILE A 64 -25.86 -4.71 4.00
C ILE A 64 -25.91 -3.30 3.40
N GLU A 65 -25.69 -2.29 4.25
CA GLU A 65 -25.43 -0.91 3.84
C GLU A 65 -23.93 -0.63 4.02
N VAL A 66 -23.24 -0.15 2.99
CA VAL A 66 -21.80 0.17 3.07
C VAL A 66 -21.60 1.68 3.18
N ARG A 67 -21.08 2.12 4.33
CA ARG A 67 -20.76 3.54 4.57
C ARG A 67 -19.27 3.79 4.45
N ILE A 68 -18.87 4.48 3.39
CA ILE A 68 -17.47 4.80 3.11
C ILE A 68 -17.15 6.21 3.63
N GLN A 69 -16.19 6.30 4.55
CA GLN A 69 -15.55 7.55 4.93
C GLN A 69 -14.26 7.71 4.14
N ARG A 70 -14.23 8.69 3.23
CA ARG A 70 -13.02 9.11 2.51
C ARG A 70 -12.12 9.91 3.46
N LEU A 71 -10.85 9.54 3.55
CA LEU A 71 -9.87 10.39 4.23
C LEU A 71 -9.62 11.66 3.40
N PRO A 72 -9.58 12.86 4.02
CA PRO A 72 -9.30 14.10 3.32
C PRO A 72 -7.92 14.09 2.65
N ASP A 73 -7.80 14.82 1.54
CA ASP A 73 -6.51 15.08 0.89
C ASP A 73 -5.82 16.33 1.50
N GLU A 74 -6.61 17.32 1.94
CA GLU A 74 -6.07 18.55 2.54
C GLU A 74 -5.46 18.27 3.92
N LYS A 75 -4.21 18.73 4.10
CA LYS A 75 -3.36 18.42 5.25
C LYS A 75 -4.02 18.62 6.61
N GLU A 76 -4.51 19.83 6.92
CA GLU A 76 -5.02 20.15 8.27
C GLU A 76 -6.30 19.35 8.57
N THR A 77 -7.20 19.23 7.59
CA THR A 77 -8.42 18.43 7.72
C THR A 77 -8.10 16.94 7.87
N ARG A 78 -7.11 16.44 7.13
CA ARG A 78 -6.65 15.05 7.19
C ARG A 78 -6.06 14.72 8.56
N GLU A 79 -5.18 15.56 9.10
CA GLU A 79 -4.56 15.36 10.41
C GLU A 79 -5.63 15.26 11.51
N ASN A 80 -6.61 16.16 11.49
CA ASN A 80 -7.72 16.17 12.44
C ASN A 80 -8.58 14.90 12.36
N GLU A 81 -8.94 14.46 11.15
CA GLU A 81 -9.74 13.24 10.97
C GLU A 81 -8.97 11.96 11.33
N ILE A 82 -7.68 11.89 11.00
CA ILE A 82 -6.80 10.77 11.40
C ILE A 82 -6.71 10.70 12.93
N GLN A 83 -6.50 11.83 13.62
CA GLN A 83 -6.40 11.86 15.07
C GLN A 83 -7.69 11.35 15.74
N LYS A 84 -8.85 11.76 15.21
CA LYS A 84 -10.15 11.28 15.67
C LYS A 84 -10.30 9.78 15.47
N LEU A 85 -10.01 9.27 14.27
CA LEU A 85 -10.13 7.84 13.95
C LEU A 85 -9.19 7.00 14.82
N ARG A 86 -7.94 7.43 15.03
CA ARG A 86 -7.00 6.76 15.95
C ARG A 86 -7.54 6.69 17.37
N THR A 87 -8.12 7.78 17.86
CA THR A 87 -8.75 7.81 19.19
C THR A 87 -9.92 6.82 19.28
N GLU A 88 -10.75 6.71 18.23
CA GLU A 88 -11.83 5.73 18.16
C GLU A 88 -11.30 4.28 18.17
N ILE A 89 -10.28 4.00 17.36
CA ILE A 89 -9.63 2.68 17.26
C ILE A 89 -9.04 2.28 18.62
N MET A 90 -8.30 3.18 19.28
CA MET A 90 -7.74 2.95 20.62
C MET A 90 -8.82 2.69 21.68
N ALA A 91 -10.01 3.25 21.51
CA ALA A 91 -11.15 3.03 22.39
C ALA A 91 -11.91 1.72 22.08
N GLY A 92 -11.40 0.88 21.17
CA GLY A 92 -12.06 -0.36 20.74
C GLY A 92 -13.33 -0.10 19.91
N LYS A 93 -13.39 1.04 19.23
CA LYS A 93 -14.48 1.45 18.33
C LYS A 93 -13.90 1.75 16.95
N GLY A 94 -14.75 2.26 16.07
CA GLY A 94 -14.31 2.84 14.81
C GLY A 94 -14.88 2.10 13.60
N PRO A 95 -14.21 2.20 12.44
CA PRO A 95 -14.58 1.51 11.21
C PRO A 95 -14.42 -0.02 11.33
N ASP A 96 -15.13 -0.74 10.46
CA ASP A 96 -15.02 -2.19 10.33
C ASP A 96 -13.83 -2.60 9.44
N LEU A 97 -13.56 -1.80 8.40
CA LEU A 97 -12.54 -2.07 7.39
C LEU A 97 -11.73 -0.81 7.08
N PHE A 98 -10.42 -0.99 6.93
CA PHE A 98 -9.49 0.03 6.48
C PHE A 98 -8.97 -0.33 5.10
N LEU A 99 -9.09 0.58 4.14
CA LEU A 99 -8.49 0.52 2.82
C LEU A 99 -7.49 1.67 2.70
N LEU A 100 -6.21 1.37 2.86
CA LEU A 100 -5.19 2.39 3.08
C LEU A 100 -4.10 2.32 2.02
N GLU A 101 -3.45 3.46 1.85
CA GLU A 101 -2.35 3.64 0.90
C GLU A 101 -1.01 3.77 1.64
N CYS A 102 0.05 3.37 0.96
CA CYS A 102 1.41 3.79 1.30
C CYS A 102 1.88 4.80 0.26
N ILE A 103 2.61 5.81 0.72
CA ILE A 103 3.19 6.83 -0.16
C ILE A 103 4.61 6.39 -0.55
N PRO A 104 5.11 6.58 -1.78
CA PRO A 104 6.49 6.29 -2.14
C PRO A 104 7.50 6.97 -1.21
N GLU A 105 8.70 6.40 -1.03
CA GLU A 105 9.73 6.91 -0.12
C GLU A 105 10.29 8.29 -0.49
N ASN A 106 10.10 8.71 -1.74
CA ASN A 106 10.57 9.98 -2.30
C ASN A 106 9.45 11.03 -2.44
N ALA A 107 8.24 10.72 -1.99
CA ALA A 107 7.10 11.63 -2.02
C ALA A 107 6.83 12.25 -0.65
N GLU A 108 6.36 13.49 -0.65
CA GLU A 108 5.94 14.19 0.56
C GLU A 108 4.69 13.55 1.17
N ILE A 109 4.61 13.55 2.50
CA ILE A 109 3.43 13.12 3.23
C ILE A 109 2.58 14.35 3.54
N GLU A 110 1.40 14.42 2.93
CA GLU A 110 0.39 15.41 3.30
C GLU A 110 -0.52 14.82 4.39
N GLY A 111 -0.44 15.39 5.60
CA GLY A 111 -1.39 15.15 6.70
C GLY A 111 -1.35 13.78 7.39
N GLY A 112 -0.36 12.93 7.08
CA GLY A 112 -0.09 11.67 7.79
C GLY A 112 -0.85 10.45 7.29
N PHE A 113 -0.63 9.30 7.96
CA PHE A 113 -1.29 8.03 7.68
C PHE A 113 -2.36 7.73 8.72
N LEU A 114 -3.41 6.95 8.42
CA LEU A 114 -4.27 6.46 9.49
C LEU A 114 -3.50 5.46 10.38
N ILE A 115 -2.74 4.58 9.74
CA ILE A 115 -1.82 3.62 10.35
C ILE A 115 -0.39 4.05 9.99
N ASP A 116 0.36 4.57 10.97
CA ASP A 116 1.76 5.01 10.76
C ASP A 116 2.70 3.84 10.48
N ASN A 117 2.57 2.78 11.27
CA ASN A 117 3.39 1.59 11.14
C ASN A 117 2.48 0.34 11.09
N PRO A 118 2.30 -0.27 9.90
CA PRO A 118 1.50 -1.47 9.74
C PRO A 118 1.97 -2.63 10.63
N TYR A 119 3.27 -2.84 10.77
CA TYR A 119 3.83 -3.91 11.59
C TYR A 119 3.43 -3.77 13.06
N LYS A 120 3.63 -2.60 13.66
CA LYS A 120 3.19 -2.33 15.05
C LYS A 120 1.68 -2.45 15.21
N THR A 121 0.93 -2.06 14.19
CA THR A 121 -0.54 -2.11 14.26
C THR A 121 -1.06 -3.55 14.26
N MET A 122 -0.38 -4.47 13.57
CA MET A 122 -0.67 -5.90 13.70
C MET A 122 -0.36 -6.41 15.12
N GLN A 123 0.73 -5.92 15.73
CA GLN A 123 1.15 -6.32 17.08
C GLN A 123 0.25 -5.76 18.20
N SER A 124 -0.36 -4.59 17.98
CA SER A 124 -1.16 -3.91 19.01
C SER A 124 -2.50 -4.58 19.30
N GLY A 125 -2.93 -5.53 18.46
CA GLY A 125 -4.26 -6.16 18.55
C GLY A 125 -5.40 -5.31 17.99
N ALA A 126 -5.09 -4.21 17.30
CA ALA A 126 -6.09 -3.35 16.65
C ALA A 126 -6.75 -4.01 15.43
N LEU A 127 -6.09 -4.99 14.81
CA LEU A 127 -6.55 -5.67 13.60
C LEU A 127 -7.02 -7.10 13.91
N ALA A 128 -8.06 -7.53 13.21
CA ALA A 128 -8.54 -8.90 13.29
C ALA A 128 -7.64 -9.83 12.46
N SER A 129 -7.35 -11.02 13.00
CA SER A 129 -6.76 -12.10 12.21
C SER A 129 -7.77 -12.54 11.14
N LEU A 130 -7.26 -12.76 9.93
CA LEU A 130 -8.03 -13.13 8.74
C LEU A 130 -8.00 -14.63 8.46
N ASP A 131 -7.16 -15.40 9.16
CA ASP A 131 -6.88 -16.82 8.89
C ASP A 131 -8.16 -17.65 8.76
N THR A 132 -9.08 -17.52 9.72
CA THR A 132 -10.35 -18.29 9.70
C THR A 132 -11.23 -18.00 8.49
N PHE A 133 -11.11 -16.80 7.90
CA PHE A 133 -11.82 -16.45 6.67
C PHE A 133 -11.06 -16.94 5.44
N MET A 134 -9.74 -16.75 5.42
CA MET A 134 -8.88 -17.19 4.32
C MET A 134 -8.89 -18.72 4.16
N GLU A 135 -8.84 -19.48 5.25
CA GLU A 135 -8.94 -20.95 5.25
C GLU A 135 -10.24 -21.48 4.62
N LYS A 136 -11.31 -20.69 4.65
CA LYS A 136 -12.63 -21.06 4.10
C LYS A 136 -12.86 -20.51 2.70
N ASP A 137 -11.97 -19.66 2.22
CA ASP A 137 -12.10 -18.99 0.94
C ASP A 137 -11.21 -19.69 -0.09
N SER A 138 -11.86 -20.40 -1.01
CA SER A 138 -11.17 -21.17 -2.06
C SER A 138 -10.30 -20.29 -2.97
N TYR A 139 -10.49 -18.96 -2.95
CA TYR A 139 -9.61 -18.03 -3.64
C TYR A 139 -8.13 -18.21 -3.26
N TRP A 140 -7.82 -18.55 -2.00
CA TRP A 140 -6.42 -18.73 -1.60
C TRP A 140 -5.79 -20.04 -2.10
N GLU A 141 -6.61 -21.01 -2.51
CA GLU A 141 -6.14 -22.25 -3.13
C GLU A 141 -6.09 -22.13 -4.66
N ASP A 142 -7.17 -21.62 -5.27
CA ASP A 142 -7.39 -21.60 -6.72
C ASP A 142 -6.99 -20.28 -7.39
N GLY A 143 -6.83 -19.22 -6.60
CA GLY A 143 -6.51 -17.88 -7.08
C GLY A 143 -5.05 -17.72 -7.50
N ASN A 144 -4.74 -16.55 -8.07
CA ASN A 144 -3.42 -16.25 -8.63
C ASN A 144 -2.72 -15.08 -7.92
N TYR A 145 -3.09 -14.83 -6.66
CA TYR A 145 -2.38 -13.93 -5.77
C TYR A 145 -0.93 -14.37 -5.61
N ASN A 146 0.03 -13.44 -5.68
CA ASN A 146 1.41 -13.76 -5.35
C ASN A 146 1.60 -13.86 -3.84
N LYS A 147 1.58 -15.10 -3.32
CA LYS A 147 1.63 -15.39 -1.89
C LYS A 147 2.91 -14.91 -1.19
N THR A 148 3.98 -14.59 -1.91
CA THR A 148 5.20 -14.02 -1.30
C THR A 148 4.92 -12.67 -0.62
N PHE A 149 3.91 -11.94 -1.07
CA PHE A 149 3.55 -10.64 -0.48
C PHE A 149 2.81 -10.76 0.85
N LEU A 150 2.13 -11.89 1.11
CA LEU A 150 1.36 -12.09 2.33
C LEU A 150 2.21 -11.98 3.59
N LYS A 151 3.47 -12.42 3.52
CA LYS A 151 4.41 -12.42 4.64
C LYS A 151 4.55 -11.05 5.31
N ALA A 152 4.48 -9.96 4.54
CA ALA A 152 4.58 -8.60 5.08
C ALA A 152 3.40 -8.24 5.99
N GLY A 153 2.22 -8.82 5.74
CA GLY A 153 0.99 -8.59 6.49
C GLY A 153 0.72 -9.63 7.59
N GLN A 154 1.77 -10.33 8.03
CA GLN A 154 1.71 -11.35 9.08
C GLN A 154 2.37 -10.88 10.38
N TYR A 155 1.85 -11.41 11.49
CA TYR A 155 2.47 -11.32 12.81
C TYR A 155 2.17 -12.60 13.60
N ASP A 156 3.17 -13.19 14.24
CA ASP A 156 3.03 -14.45 15.02
C ASP A 156 2.37 -15.57 14.18
N GLY A 157 2.76 -15.66 12.91
CA GLY A 157 2.26 -16.65 11.96
C GLY A 157 0.81 -16.47 11.48
N ARG A 158 0.14 -15.37 11.85
CA ARG A 158 -1.26 -15.07 11.47
C ARG A 158 -1.34 -13.91 10.48
N GLN A 159 -2.29 -13.94 9.56
CA GLN A 159 -2.54 -12.86 8.60
C GLN A 159 -3.45 -11.79 9.19
N TYR A 160 -3.05 -10.52 9.12
CA TYR A 160 -3.85 -9.38 9.61
C TYR A 160 -4.11 -8.32 8.54
N ILE A 161 -3.15 -8.13 7.63
CA ILE A 161 -3.22 -7.14 6.55
C ILE A 161 -3.08 -7.87 5.22
N ILE A 162 -3.90 -7.53 4.23
CA ILE A 162 -3.75 -8.05 2.87
C ILE A 162 -3.18 -6.95 1.96
N PRO A 163 -1.97 -7.10 1.41
CA PRO A 163 -1.46 -6.21 0.38
C PRO A 163 -2.32 -6.29 -0.89
N MET A 164 -2.63 -5.13 -1.47
CA MET A 164 -3.53 -4.99 -2.63
C MET A 164 -2.84 -4.39 -3.87
N SER A 165 -1.75 -3.65 -3.67
CA SER A 165 -0.86 -3.23 -4.76
C SER A 165 0.58 -3.08 -4.26
N VAL A 166 1.53 -3.21 -5.18
CA VAL A 166 2.97 -3.15 -4.88
C VAL A 166 3.73 -2.30 -5.89
N CYS A 167 4.94 -1.87 -5.52
CA CYS A 167 5.88 -1.16 -6.36
C CYS A 167 7.27 -1.79 -6.27
N TYR A 168 7.78 -2.26 -7.41
CA TYR A 168 9.17 -2.70 -7.64
C TYR A 168 9.65 -2.09 -8.96
N TYR A 169 10.97 -1.99 -9.10
CA TYR A 169 11.61 -1.33 -10.23
C TYR A 169 12.15 -2.35 -11.21
N VAL A 170 12.07 -2.01 -12.49
CA VAL A 170 12.63 -2.77 -13.60
C VAL A 170 13.53 -1.89 -14.45
N LEU A 171 14.51 -2.50 -15.11
CA LEU A 171 15.20 -1.94 -16.26
C LEU A 171 14.48 -2.42 -17.52
N PRO A 172 13.74 -1.55 -18.23
CA PRO A 172 13.17 -1.91 -19.53
C PRO A 172 14.26 -1.90 -20.59
N ARG A 173 14.62 -3.07 -21.10
CA ARG A 173 15.74 -3.29 -22.00
C ARG A 173 15.26 -3.55 -23.43
N SER A 174 15.65 -2.69 -24.37
CA SER A 174 15.59 -3.00 -25.81
C SER A 174 16.80 -3.84 -26.25
N GLU A 175 16.74 -4.46 -27.42
CA GLU A 175 17.81 -5.35 -27.91
C GLU A 175 19.21 -4.69 -27.96
N ASP A 176 19.28 -3.38 -28.15
CA ASP A 176 20.52 -2.60 -28.23
C ASP A 176 21.08 -2.16 -26.87
N ILE A 177 20.35 -2.43 -25.78
CA ILE A 177 20.81 -2.21 -24.40
C ILE A 177 21.44 -3.50 -23.88
N GLU A 178 22.63 -3.36 -23.30
CA GLU A 178 23.37 -4.43 -22.65
C GLU A 178 22.54 -5.07 -21.52
N GLU A 179 22.49 -6.41 -21.50
CA GLU A 179 21.79 -7.18 -20.47
C GLU A 179 22.55 -7.15 -19.14
N MET A 180 21.84 -6.85 -18.05
CA MET A 180 22.42 -6.96 -16.71
C MET A 180 22.53 -8.43 -16.31
N THR A 181 23.75 -8.90 -16.01
CA THR A 181 24.04 -10.31 -15.71
C THR A 181 24.40 -10.59 -14.26
N GLY A 182 24.61 -9.53 -13.46
CA GLY A 182 24.84 -9.65 -12.02
C GLY A 182 23.57 -10.04 -11.25
N ASP A 183 23.75 -10.65 -10.09
CA ASP A 183 22.67 -11.02 -9.18
C ASP A 183 22.35 -9.91 -8.17
N THR A 184 23.30 -8.99 -7.95
CA THR A 184 23.19 -7.89 -6.97
C THR A 184 23.24 -6.51 -7.62
N LEU A 185 22.71 -5.51 -6.91
CA LEU A 185 22.79 -4.11 -7.37
C LEU A 185 24.24 -3.61 -7.48
N GLU A 186 25.14 -4.15 -6.66
CA GLU A 186 26.58 -3.83 -6.73
C GLU A 186 27.21 -4.36 -8.02
N GLU A 187 26.91 -5.60 -8.40
CA GLU A 187 27.40 -6.16 -9.66
C GLU A 187 26.82 -5.41 -10.86
N TRP A 188 25.54 -5.01 -10.81
CA TRP A 188 24.93 -4.14 -11.82
C TRP A 188 25.67 -2.80 -11.92
N LEU A 189 26.03 -2.20 -10.79
CA LEU A 189 26.79 -0.96 -10.75
C LEU A 189 28.17 -1.12 -11.40
N GLU A 190 28.91 -2.19 -11.09
CA GLU A 190 30.24 -2.41 -11.69
C GLU A 190 30.15 -2.71 -13.19
N GLN A 191 29.13 -3.47 -13.62
CA GLN A 191 28.85 -3.70 -15.04
C GLN A 191 28.54 -2.39 -15.76
N ILE A 192 27.64 -1.57 -15.22
CA ILE A 192 27.26 -0.27 -15.79
C ILE A 192 28.43 0.71 -15.80
N ARG A 193 29.28 0.69 -14.76
CA ARG A 193 30.51 1.51 -14.71
C ARG A 193 31.46 1.14 -15.86
N ALA A 194 31.59 -0.15 -16.18
CA ALA A 194 32.44 -0.64 -17.26
C ALA A 194 31.81 -0.50 -18.66
N SER A 195 30.51 -0.29 -18.76
CA SER A 195 29.79 -0.19 -20.03
C SER A 195 30.09 1.11 -20.77
N ASP A 196 30.13 1.02 -22.10
CA ASP A 196 30.19 2.18 -23.01
C ASP A 196 28.79 2.79 -23.24
N ASP A 197 27.71 2.15 -22.78
CA ASP A 197 26.35 2.67 -22.92
C ASP A 197 26.05 3.75 -21.87
N ILE A 198 26.11 4.99 -22.33
CA ILE A 198 25.85 6.19 -21.53
C ILE A 198 24.42 6.20 -20.97
N ARG A 199 23.46 5.54 -21.64
CA ARG A 199 22.06 5.48 -21.19
C ARG A 199 21.92 4.64 -19.92
N LEU A 200 22.68 3.56 -19.79
CA LEU A 200 22.74 2.77 -18.55
C LEU A 200 23.34 3.59 -17.40
N LYS A 201 24.39 4.35 -17.68
CA LYS A 201 25.01 5.25 -16.70
C LYS A 201 24.02 6.33 -16.21
N GLN A 202 23.29 6.95 -17.14
CA GLN A 202 22.21 7.91 -16.83
C GLN A 202 21.10 7.29 -15.99
N ALA A 203 20.63 6.10 -16.37
CA ALA A 203 19.59 5.38 -15.65
C ALA A 203 20.00 5.14 -14.19
N LEU A 204 21.21 4.62 -13.96
CA LEU A 204 21.69 4.29 -12.60
C LEU A 204 21.88 5.54 -11.74
N CYS A 205 22.45 6.62 -12.30
CA CYS A 205 22.65 7.89 -11.59
C CYS A 205 21.31 8.53 -11.15
N THR A 206 20.26 8.37 -11.95
CA THR A 206 18.93 8.89 -11.64
C THR A 206 18.26 8.04 -10.57
N PHE A 207 18.32 6.71 -10.72
CA PHE A 207 17.67 5.75 -9.82
C PHE A 207 18.26 5.77 -8.41
N GLY A 208 19.58 5.58 -8.28
CA GLY A 208 20.20 5.38 -6.98
C GLY A 208 20.12 6.59 -6.05
N SER A 209 20.03 7.81 -6.59
CA SER A 209 19.93 9.03 -5.77
C SER A 209 18.54 9.27 -5.19
N THR A 210 17.50 8.62 -5.72
CA THR A 210 16.10 8.88 -5.37
C THR A 210 15.38 7.67 -4.76
N HIS A 211 16.03 6.50 -4.72
CA HIS A 211 15.46 5.22 -4.25
C HIS A 211 16.42 4.47 -3.33
N SER A 212 17.28 5.19 -2.60
CA SER A 212 18.34 4.62 -1.75
C SER A 212 17.83 3.76 -0.60
N ALA A 213 16.60 4.01 -0.14
CA ALA A 213 15.94 3.15 0.84
C ALA A 213 15.72 1.71 0.33
N ARG A 214 15.75 1.48 -0.99
CA ARG A 214 15.56 0.16 -1.59
C ARG A 214 16.84 -0.66 -1.70
N TRP A 215 18.00 -0.07 -1.43
CA TRP A 215 19.29 -0.75 -1.58
C TRP A 215 19.47 -1.94 -0.66
N MET A 216 18.73 -2.02 0.44
CA MET A 216 18.76 -3.17 1.35
C MET A 216 17.40 -3.31 2.04
N GLN A 217 16.61 -4.29 1.63
CA GLN A 217 15.25 -4.50 2.16
C GLN A 217 14.95 -6.00 2.39
N PRO A 218 14.24 -6.39 3.46
CA PRO A 218 13.72 -5.53 4.53
C PRO A 218 14.83 -4.98 5.44
N ALA A 219 14.73 -3.72 5.87
CA ALA A 219 15.72 -3.08 6.75
C ALA A 219 15.50 -3.35 8.26
N ALA A 220 14.36 -3.95 8.64
CA ALA A 220 14.02 -4.27 10.02
C ALA A 220 13.09 -5.50 10.10
N ASP A 221 13.20 -6.24 11.20
CA ASP A 221 12.28 -7.29 11.63
C ASP A 221 11.56 -6.83 12.90
N TYR A 222 10.30 -6.43 12.75
CA TYR A 222 9.49 -5.93 13.84
C TYR A 222 9.05 -7.01 14.83
N GLU A 223 8.96 -8.27 14.41
CA GLU A 223 8.55 -9.38 15.28
C GLU A 223 9.70 -9.79 16.20
N ARG A 224 10.92 -9.87 15.64
CA ARG A 224 12.15 -10.17 16.37
C ARG A 224 12.76 -8.95 17.05
N LYS A 225 12.23 -7.75 16.79
CA LYS A 225 12.75 -6.47 17.24
C LYS A 225 14.21 -6.24 16.83
N GLU A 226 14.53 -6.58 15.60
CA GLU A 226 15.90 -6.61 15.07
C GLU A 226 16.03 -5.63 13.91
N VAL A 227 17.09 -4.80 13.91
CA VAL A 227 17.46 -3.99 12.75
C VAL A 227 18.29 -4.85 11.81
N LEU A 228 17.87 -4.96 10.55
CA LEU A 228 18.51 -5.78 9.53
C LEU A 228 19.40 -4.98 8.57
N LEU A 229 19.32 -3.64 8.62
CA LEU A 229 20.21 -2.77 7.84
C LEU A 229 21.67 -2.96 8.28
N ASP A 230 22.45 -3.65 7.44
CA ASP A 230 23.89 -3.83 7.62
C ASP A 230 24.60 -2.52 7.25
N LYS A 231 25.10 -1.82 8.27
CA LYS A 231 25.79 -0.53 8.13
C LYS A 231 26.95 -0.62 7.16
N ASP A 232 27.82 -1.60 7.33
CA ASP A 232 29.11 -1.62 6.65
C ASP A 232 28.89 -1.88 5.16
N LYS A 233 28.03 -2.85 4.81
CA LYS A 233 27.66 -3.11 3.41
C LYS A 233 26.97 -1.92 2.76
N TRP A 234 26.05 -1.28 3.49
CA TRP A 234 25.30 -0.15 2.94
C TRP A 234 26.20 1.07 2.69
N VAL A 235 27.13 1.35 3.61
CA VAL A 235 28.12 2.44 3.47
C VAL A 235 29.09 2.12 2.32
N GLU A 236 29.61 0.90 2.25
CA GLU A 236 30.50 0.47 1.15
C GLU A 236 29.84 0.64 -0.23
N PHE A 237 28.59 0.19 -0.37
CA PHE A 237 27.84 0.38 -1.61
C PHE A 237 27.58 1.86 -1.91
N SER A 238 27.22 2.64 -0.89
CA SER A 238 27.03 4.10 -1.03
C SER A 238 28.29 4.76 -1.57
N GLU A 239 29.47 4.42 -1.05
CA GLU A 239 30.72 4.95 -1.56
C GLU A 239 30.93 4.62 -3.03
N LYS A 240 30.78 3.35 -3.41
CA LYS A 240 30.91 2.90 -4.80
C LYS A 240 29.94 3.65 -5.72
N TYR A 241 28.68 3.80 -5.32
CA TYR A 241 27.65 4.51 -6.08
C TYR A 241 27.94 6.00 -6.22
N PHE A 242 28.28 6.67 -5.14
CA PHE A 242 28.55 8.11 -5.14
C PHE A 242 29.87 8.44 -5.87
N GLN A 243 30.85 7.55 -5.83
CA GLN A 243 32.08 7.65 -6.62
C GLN A 243 31.80 7.42 -8.12
N PHE A 244 31.06 6.36 -8.47
CA PHE A 244 30.60 6.12 -9.84
C PHE A 244 29.87 7.33 -10.42
N ARG A 245 28.95 7.94 -9.67
CA ARG A 245 28.20 9.11 -10.15
C ARG A 245 29.10 10.31 -10.42
N LYS A 246 30.17 10.53 -9.62
CA LYS A 246 31.14 11.59 -9.87
C LYS A 246 31.92 11.34 -11.16
N GLU A 247 32.33 10.09 -11.39
CA GLU A 247 33.06 9.68 -12.60
C GLU A 247 32.20 9.81 -13.86
N ALA A 248 30.97 9.30 -13.79
CA ALA A 248 30.02 9.34 -14.91
C ALA A 248 29.51 10.76 -15.23
N TYR A 249 29.66 11.73 -14.32
CA TYR A 249 29.10 13.08 -14.47
C TYR A 249 29.53 13.76 -15.78
N GLU A 250 30.83 13.71 -16.11
CA GLU A 250 31.34 14.33 -17.34
C GLU A 250 30.77 13.67 -18.60
N GLU A 251 30.52 12.35 -18.56
CA GLU A 251 29.99 11.60 -19.69
C GLU A 251 28.51 11.87 -19.93
N ILE A 252 27.72 12.06 -18.86
CA ILE A 252 26.25 12.17 -18.93
C ILE A 252 25.74 13.62 -18.92
N SER A 253 26.53 14.59 -18.45
CA SER A 253 26.06 15.97 -18.26
C SER A 253 25.61 16.63 -19.58
N GLY A 254 24.44 17.28 -19.55
CA GLY A 254 23.87 17.99 -20.70
C GLY A 254 23.26 17.10 -21.78
N LYS A 255 23.19 15.78 -21.57
CA LYS A 255 22.54 14.83 -22.48
C LYS A 255 21.12 14.52 -22.05
N GLU A 256 20.26 14.23 -23.01
CA GLU A 256 18.90 13.76 -22.75
C GLU A 256 18.96 12.35 -22.15
N ASN A 257 18.13 12.10 -21.13
CA ASN A 257 18.02 10.78 -20.51
C ASN A 257 17.00 9.94 -21.29
N GLU A 258 17.50 8.95 -22.02
CA GLU A 258 16.68 8.07 -22.87
C GLU A 258 16.25 6.77 -22.15
N LEU A 259 16.94 6.39 -21.08
CA LEU A 259 16.71 5.15 -20.31
C LEU A 259 16.58 5.44 -18.82
N TYR A 260 15.71 4.69 -18.14
CA TYR A 260 15.46 4.82 -16.71
C TYR A 260 15.13 3.47 -16.12
N PHE A 261 15.59 3.21 -14.90
CA PHE A 261 14.91 2.27 -14.01
C PHE A 261 13.56 2.87 -13.65
N ARG A 262 12.49 2.11 -13.88
CA ARG A 262 11.12 2.60 -13.69
C ARG A 262 10.30 1.65 -12.85
N PRO A 263 9.34 2.16 -12.06
CA PRO A 263 8.31 1.29 -11.53
C PRO A 263 7.53 0.73 -12.73
N LEU A 264 7.17 -0.55 -12.69
CA LEU A 264 6.61 -1.26 -13.85
C LEU A 264 5.37 -0.55 -14.45
N ASN A 265 4.57 0.12 -13.63
CA ASN A 265 3.39 0.84 -14.10
C ASN A 265 3.72 2.02 -15.03
N LYS A 266 4.87 2.67 -14.85
CA LYS A 266 5.33 3.78 -15.70
C LYS A 266 5.99 3.27 -16.98
N THR A 267 6.41 2.01 -17.01
CA THR A 267 6.93 1.30 -18.18
C THR A 267 5.83 1.08 -19.22
N LEU A 268 4.61 0.77 -18.76
CA LEU A 268 3.43 0.53 -19.61
C LEU A 268 2.99 1.72 -20.47
N LEU A 269 3.23 2.95 -20.03
CA LEU A 269 2.75 4.16 -20.74
C LEU A 269 3.65 4.57 -21.92
N THR A 270 4.84 3.98 -22.05
CA THR A 270 5.87 4.49 -22.98
C THR A 270 6.35 3.49 -24.03
N LEU A 271 5.88 2.23 -24.02
CA LEU A 271 6.62 1.13 -24.65
C LEU A 271 5.77 0.21 -25.55
N TYR A 272 4.66 0.69 -26.08
CA TYR A 272 3.75 -0.09 -26.94
C TYR A 272 4.34 -0.54 -28.28
N GLU A 273 5.54 -0.07 -28.67
CA GLU A 273 6.05 -0.19 -30.03
C GLU A 273 7.34 -1.03 -30.20
N SER A 274 7.91 -1.59 -29.12
CA SER A 274 9.13 -2.41 -29.22
C SER A 274 9.12 -3.62 -28.28
N GLN A 275 9.70 -4.73 -28.73
CA GLN A 275 9.99 -5.89 -27.91
C GLN A 275 11.00 -5.49 -26.82
N ILE A 276 10.58 -5.59 -25.56
CA ILE A 276 11.35 -5.13 -24.40
C ILE A 276 11.36 -6.23 -23.36
N ASP A 277 12.56 -6.50 -22.86
CA ASP A 277 12.85 -7.38 -21.74
C ASP A 277 12.80 -6.56 -20.44
N LEU A 278 12.19 -7.13 -19.38
CA LEU A 278 11.98 -6.46 -18.10
C LEU A 278 12.85 -7.07 -17.00
N GLN A 279 14.05 -6.51 -16.80
CA GLN A 279 14.95 -6.99 -15.75
C GLN A 279 14.62 -6.35 -14.39
N VAL A 280 14.22 -7.17 -13.41
CA VAL A 280 13.89 -6.68 -12.04
C VAL A 280 15.15 -6.25 -11.31
N VAL A 281 15.11 -5.04 -10.73
CA VAL A 281 16.23 -4.47 -9.97
C VAL A 281 16.39 -5.20 -8.63
N PRO A 282 17.53 -5.88 -8.38
CA PRO A 282 17.83 -6.46 -7.08
C PRO A 282 18.31 -5.39 -6.09
N ASP A 283 18.34 -5.73 -4.81
CA ASP A 283 19.05 -4.97 -3.78
C ASP A 283 20.54 -5.37 -3.69
N ILE A 284 21.31 -4.80 -2.77
CA ILE A 284 22.75 -5.09 -2.66
C ILE A 284 23.04 -6.50 -2.13
N GLU A 285 22.04 -7.20 -1.60
CA GLU A 285 22.13 -8.61 -1.20
C GLU A 285 21.50 -9.55 -2.23
N GLY A 286 21.07 -9.03 -3.38
CA GLY A 286 20.49 -9.79 -4.48
C GLY A 286 18.98 -10.06 -4.36
N ARG A 287 18.31 -9.48 -3.36
CA ARG A 287 16.87 -9.68 -3.16
C ARG A 287 16.07 -8.79 -4.10
N LYS A 288 15.06 -9.35 -4.75
CA LYS A 288 14.10 -8.62 -5.59
C LYS A 288 12.86 -8.29 -4.77
N MET A 289 12.84 -7.11 -4.16
CA MET A 289 11.83 -6.71 -3.18
C MET A 289 10.82 -5.69 -3.74
N ALA A 290 9.55 -5.84 -3.36
CA ALA A 290 8.51 -4.87 -3.68
C ALA A 290 8.02 -4.10 -2.43
N SER A 291 7.81 -2.80 -2.55
CA SER A 291 7.15 -2.01 -1.51
C SER A 291 5.64 -2.11 -1.66
N ILE A 292 4.92 -2.32 -0.56
CA ILE A 292 3.45 -2.31 -0.57
C ILE A 292 2.97 -0.87 -0.74
N MET A 293 2.01 -0.67 -1.65
CA MET A 293 1.48 0.66 -2.01
C MET A 293 0.02 0.85 -1.63
N SER A 294 -0.69 -0.24 -1.36
CA SER A 294 -2.00 -0.21 -0.73
C SER A 294 -2.30 -1.54 -0.08
N TYR A 295 -3.14 -1.51 0.94
CA TYR A 295 -3.51 -2.69 1.69
C TYR A 295 -4.89 -2.53 2.33
N GLY A 296 -5.48 -3.67 2.68
CA GLY A 296 -6.71 -3.74 3.42
C GLY A 296 -6.53 -4.45 4.76
N ALA A 297 -7.25 -3.99 5.78
CA ALA A 297 -7.21 -4.61 7.11
C ALA A 297 -8.58 -4.50 7.78
N VAL A 298 -9.01 -5.59 8.43
CA VAL A 298 -10.27 -5.64 9.18
C VAL A 298 -10.00 -5.24 10.63
N SER A 299 -10.84 -4.35 11.17
CA SER A 299 -10.72 -3.93 12.57
C SER A 299 -11.05 -5.07 13.53
N MET A 300 -10.27 -5.20 14.60
CA MET A 300 -10.57 -6.14 15.69
C MET A 300 -11.89 -5.79 16.39
N SER A 301 -12.28 -4.52 16.40
CA SER A 301 -13.53 -4.04 17.01
C SER A 301 -14.78 -4.30 16.14
N SER A 302 -14.62 -4.77 14.90
CA SER A 302 -15.77 -5.02 14.02
C SER A 302 -16.60 -6.20 14.53
N ASP A 303 -17.91 -6.02 14.63
CA ASP A 303 -18.86 -7.13 14.86
C ASP A 303 -19.23 -7.86 13.55
N ARG A 304 -18.69 -7.39 12.41
CA ARG A 304 -19.03 -7.84 11.06
C ARG A 304 -17.79 -8.28 10.28
N LYS A 305 -16.85 -8.94 10.96
CA LYS A 305 -15.54 -9.33 10.39
C LYS A 305 -15.66 -10.15 9.11
N LYS A 306 -16.69 -11.00 8.99
CA LYS A 306 -16.92 -11.80 7.77
C LYS A 306 -17.35 -10.91 6.60
N GLU A 307 -18.31 -10.03 6.82
CA GLU A 307 -18.76 -9.07 5.80
C GLU A 307 -17.63 -8.12 5.39
N ALA A 308 -16.83 -7.65 6.35
CA ALA A 308 -15.65 -6.82 6.08
C ALA A 308 -14.58 -7.56 5.24
N TYR A 309 -14.31 -8.82 5.56
CA TYR A 309 -13.43 -9.68 4.77
C TYR A 309 -13.99 -9.90 3.35
N ASP A 310 -15.27 -10.22 3.21
CA ASP A 310 -15.89 -10.45 1.90
C ASP A 310 -15.83 -9.20 1.01
N PHE A 311 -16.03 -8.02 1.61
CA PHE A 311 -15.87 -6.75 0.94
C PHE A 311 -14.42 -6.53 0.48
N LEU A 312 -13.44 -6.80 1.35
CA LEU A 312 -12.01 -6.71 1.02
C LEU A 312 -11.63 -7.63 -0.15
N MET A 313 -12.22 -8.83 -0.23
CA MET A 313 -11.91 -9.77 -1.30
C MET A 313 -12.38 -9.28 -2.68
N LEU A 314 -13.34 -8.36 -2.78
CA LEU A 314 -13.79 -7.80 -4.06
C LEU A 314 -12.67 -7.05 -4.82
N PHE A 315 -11.63 -6.59 -4.13
CA PHE A 315 -10.48 -5.94 -4.75
C PHE A 315 -9.41 -6.92 -5.20
N LEU A 316 -9.53 -8.19 -4.78
CA LEU A 316 -8.51 -9.22 -4.91
C LEU A 316 -8.99 -10.43 -5.70
N ASN A 317 -10.17 -10.41 -6.29
CA ASN A 317 -10.64 -11.50 -7.14
C ASN A 317 -11.46 -10.97 -8.32
N ASP A 318 -11.92 -11.90 -9.15
CA ASP A 318 -12.75 -11.66 -10.33
C ASP A 318 -14.25 -11.93 -10.05
N ARG A 319 -14.66 -12.04 -8.77
CA ARG A 319 -16.02 -12.44 -8.37
C ARG A 319 -17.09 -11.55 -8.99
N THR A 320 -16.85 -10.23 -9.04
CA THR A 320 -17.80 -9.28 -9.64
C THR A 320 -17.94 -9.49 -11.15
N GLU A 321 -16.85 -9.86 -11.80
CA GLU A 321 -16.77 -10.11 -13.24
C GLU A 321 -17.50 -11.41 -13.60
N GLN A 322 -17.21 -12.48 -12.86
CA GLN A 322 -17.90 -13.77 -12.98
C GLN A 322 -19.41 -13.64 -12.71
N TYR A 323 -19.79 -12.86 -11.69
CA TYR A 323 -21.21 -12.59 -11.41
C TYR A 323 -21.87 -11.91 -12.60
N ARG A 324 -21.26 -10.87 -13.17
CA ARG A 324 -21.80 -10.16 -14.33
C ARG A 324 -21.92 -11.05 -15.56
N LYS A 325 -20.91 -11.89 -15.84
CA LYS A 325 -20.97 -12.88 -16.94
C LYS A 325 -22.15 -13.83 -16.78
N LYS A 326 -22.39 -14.32 -15.56
CA LYS A 326 -23.50 -15.25 -15.26
C LYS A 326 -24.89 -14.59 -15.40
N HIS A 327 -24.97 -13.28 -15.22
CA HIS A 327 -26.21 -12.51 -15.30
C HIS A 327 -26.24 -11.55 -16.51
N ALA A 328 -25.50 -11.87 -17.57
CA ALA A 328 -25.36 -10.99 -18.74
C ALA A 328 -26.70 -10.67 -19.45
N ASP A 329 -27.68 -11.57 -19.35
CA ASP A 329 -29.02 -11.39 -19.91
C ASP A 329 -29.92 -10.49 -19.05
N ASP A 330 -29.53 -10.21 -17.80
CA ASP A 330 -30.23 -9.31 -16.90
C ASP A 330 -29.64 -7.90 -16.98
N SER A 331 -29.98 -7.20 -18.06
CA SER A 331 -29.55 -5.81 -18.28
C SER A 331 -30.06 -4.82 -17.22
N SER A 332 -30.92 -5.26 -16.28
CA SER A 332 -31.44 -4.42 -15.20
C SER A 332 -30.48 -4.30 -14.01
N MET A 333 -29.53 -5.23 -13.87
CA MET A 333 -28.50 -5.21 -12.84
C MET A 333 -27.20 -4.61 -13.37
N GLY A 334 -27.16 -3.28 -13.55
CA GLY A 334 -25.97 -2.52 -13.91
C GLY A 334 -24.91 -2.45 -12.79
N LEU A 335 -24.47 -3.61 -12.28
CA LEU A 335 -23.53 -3.68 -11.16
C LEU A 335 -22.09 -3.38 -11.59
N PRO A 336 -21.29 -2.75 -10.72
CA PRO A 336 -19.88 -2.49 -10.99
C PRO A 336 -19.06 -3.77 -11.20
N SER A 337 -18.01 -3.68 -12.02
CA SER A 337 -17.04 -4.77 -12.22
C SER A 337 -15.65 -4.35 -11.74
N LEU A 338 -15.07 -5.19 -10.90
CA LEU A 338 -13.70 -5.16 -10.40
C LEU A 338 -12.94 -6.35 -11.04
N TYR A 339 -11.65 -6.14 -11.28
CA TYR A 339 -10.80 -7.08 -12.04
C TYR A 339 -9.54 -7.45 -11.26
N GLY A 340 -9.62 -7.44 -9.93
CA GLY A 340 -8.47 -7.78 -9.11
C GLY A 340 -7.32 -6.76 -9.10
N TYR A 341 -7.57 -5.52 -9.51
CA TYR A 341 -6.64 -4.39 -9.40
C TYR A 341 -7.35 -3.09 -9.02
N LEU A 342 -6.60 -2.18 -8.42
CA LEU A 342 -7.11 -0.92 -7.88
C LEU A 342 -7.06 0.23 -8.89
N ASP A 343 -5.91 0.46 -9.52
CA ASP A 343 -5.75 1.49 -10.54
C ASP A 343 -4.49 1.22 -11.37
N GLY A 344 -4.15 2.16 -12.27
CA GLY A 344 -2.91 2.13 -13.05
C GLY A 344 -1.70 2.72 -12.34
N ASN A 345 -1.79 3.09 -11.06
CA ASN A 345 -0.70 3.76 -10.36
C ASN A 345 0.33 2.79 -9.79
N TYR A 346 -0.07 1.57 -9.43
CA TYR A 346 0.84 0.53 -8.90
C TYR A 346 0.43 -0.86 -9.36
N MET A 347 1.36 -1.81 -9.27
CA MET A 347 1.19 -3.15 -9.80
C MET A 347 0.13 -3.92 -9.00
N PRO A 348 -0.72 -4.70 -9.68
CA PRO A 348 -1.62 -5.60 -8.99
C PRO A 348 -0.83 -6.72 -8.30
N VAL A 349 -1.48 -7.33 -7.31
CA VAL A 349 -0.95 -8.50 -6.56
C VAL A 349 -1.39 -9.84 -7.16
N GLN A 350 -2.13 -9.79 -8.27
CA GLN A 350 -2.71 -10.92 -8.98
C GLN A 350 -2.10 -11.06 -10.37
N LYS A 351 -1.71 -12.28 -10.74
CA LYS A 351 -1.09 -12.55 -12.04
C LYS A 351 -2.01 -12.26 -13.23
N THR A 352 -3.31 -12.59 -13.15
CA THR A 352 -4.23 -12.34 -14.28
C THR A 352 -4.65 -10.89 -14.41
N ALA A 353 -4.51 -10.09 -13.34
CA ALA A 353 -4.84 -8.67 -13.40
C ALA A 353 -3.99 -7.94 -14.45
N PHE A 354 -2.77 -8.42 -14.75
CA PHE A 354 -1.91 -7.88 -15.80
C PHE A 354 -2.55 -7.91 -17.21
N GLU A 355 -3.54 -8.78 -17.46
CA GLU A 355 -4.25 -8.84 -18.75
C GLU A 355 -5.17 -7.62 -18.98
N GLN A 356 -5.62 -6.99 -17.89
CA GLN A 356 -6.52 -5.82 -17.91
C GLN A 356 -5.83 -4.55 -17.42
N TRP A 357 -4.60 -4.67 -16.91
CA TRP A 357 -3.84 -3.58 -16.32
C TRP A 357 -3.06 -2.83 -17.40
N GLY A 358 -3.33 -1.53 -17.53
CA GLY A 358 -2.66 -0.67 -18.51
C GLY A 358 -3.23 -0.72 -19.93
N GLU A 359 -4.56 -0.65 -20.09
CA GLU A 359 -5.23 -0.42 -21.40
C GLU A 359 -4.92 -1.46 -22.50
N PHE A 360 -5.04 -2.76 -22.19
CA PHE A 360 -4.91 -3.89 -23.14
C PHE A 360 -3.48 -4.08 -23.69
N PRO A 361 -2.51 -4.45 -22.84
CA PRO A 361 -1.15 -4.76 -23.27
C PRO A 361 -1.11 -5.93 -24.27
N SER A 362 -0.04 -6.00 -25.09
CA SER A 362 0.21 -7.13 -25.99
C SER A 362 0.47 -8.42 -25.20
N GLU A 363 0.25 -9.58 -25.81
CA GLU A 363 0.52 -10.88 -25.17
C GLU A 363 1.98 -11.01 -24.71
N GLU A 364 2.92 -10.51 -25.51
CA GLU A 364 4.35 -10.47 -25.17
C GLU A 364 4.61 -9.61 -23.93
N MET A 365 4.07 -8.38 -23.88
CA MET A 365 4.21 -7.52 -22.71
C MET A 365 3.55 -8.12 -21.46
N ILE A 366 2.42 -8.81 -21.61
CA ILE A 366 1.79 -9.55 -20.50
C ILE A 366 2.75 -10.63 -19.98
N GLN A 367 3.41 -11.38 -20.87
CA GLN A 367 4.37 -12.42 -20.48
C GLN A 367 5.55 -11.82 -19.71
N GLU A 368 6.16 -10.76 -20.22
CA GLU A 368 7.27 -10.03 -19.59
C GLU A 368 6.90 -9.47 -18.21
N MET A 369 5.73 -8.84 -18.09
CA MET A 369 5.22 -8.35 -16.81
C MET A 369 4.99 -9.49 -15.82
N GLN A 370 4.43 -10.60 -16.29
CA GLN A 370 4.20 -11.77 -15.44
C GLN A 370 5.50 -12.50 -15.08
N GLU A 371 6.55 -12.39 -15.88
CA GLU A 371 7.88 -12.95 -15.62
C GLU A 371 8.59 -12.15 -14.55
N SER A 372 8.77 -10.85 -14.76
CA SER A 372 9.30 -9.94 -13.74
C SER A 372 8.53 -10.04 -12.41
N PHE A 373 7.21 -10.18 -12.46
CA PHE A 373 6.39 -10.38 -11.26
C PHE A 373 6.66 -11.71 -10.52
N ARG A 374 7.03 -12.78 -11.23
CA ARG A 374 7.36 -14.08 -10.63
C ARG A 374 8.72 -14.07 -9.93
N GLU A 375 9.61 -13.17 -10.32
CA GLU A 375 10.95 -13.05 -9.74
C GLU A 375 10.98 -12.33 -8.40
N ILE A 376 9.86 -11.74 -7.95
CA ILE A 376 9.82 -10.99 -6.70
C ILE A 376 9.86 -11.94 -5.48
N ASP A 377 10.90 -11.79 -4.67
CA ASP A 377 11.17 -12.63 -3.49
C ASP A 377 10.24 -12.32 -2.32
N GLY A 378 9.75 -11.08 -2.23
CA GLY A 378 8.86 -10.67 -1.15
C GLY A 378 8.46 -9.21 -1.22
N ALA A 379 7.72 -8.79 -0.20
CA ALA A 379 7.29 -7.40 -0.05
C ALA A 379 7.52 -6.87 1.36
N TYR A 380 7.49 -5.54 1.49
CA TYR A 380 7.64 -4.83 2.75
C TYR A 380 6.79 -3.54 2.77
N PHE A 381 6.42 -3.08 3.97
CA PHE A 381 5.78 -1.77 4.12
C PHE A 381 6.83 -0.67 4.24
N LEU A 382 6.61 0.44 3.55
CA LEU A 382 7.39 1.67 3.75
C LEU A 382 6.99 2.31 5.07
N THR A 383 7.97 2.49 5.96
CA THR A 383 7.82 3.14 7.26
C THR A 383 8.58 4.46 7.30
N GLU A 384 8.62 5.11 8.47
CA GLU A 384 9.43 6.31 8.66
C GLU A 384 10.92 6.05 8.41
N GLY A 385 11.43 4.86 8.74
CA GLY A 385 12.84 4.51 8.56
C GLY A 385 13.28 4.58 7.10
N GLU A 386 12.51 4.00 6.18
CA GLU A 386 12.82 4.06 4.75
C GLU A 386 12.77 5.49 4.20
N ARG A 387 11.79 6.27 4.63
CA ARG A 387 11.65 7.67 4.19
C ARG A 387 12.81 8.52 4.68
N ALA A 388 13.11 8.45 5.98
CA ALA A 388 14.18 9.22 6.58
C ALA A 388 15.52 8.91 5.92
N LEU A 389 15.83 7.61 5.73
CA LEU A 389 17.03 7.18 5.02
C LEU A 389 17.09 7.78 3.60
N ASN A 390 15.99 7.72 2.84
CA ASN A 390 15.97 8.26 1.48
C ASN A 390 16.17 9.78 1.44
N PHE A 391 15.48 10.53 2.30
CA PHE A 391 15.62 11.99 2.38
C PHE A 391 17.01 12.42 2.84
N ASP A 392 17.61 11.70 3.78
CA ASP A 392 18.96 11.97 4.26
C ASP A 392 20.00 11.70 3.17
N VAL A 393 19.82 10.66 2.34
CA VAL A 393 20.66 10.42 1.16
C VAL A 393 20.50 11.52 0.12
N MET A 394 19.27 11.96 -0.18
CA MET A 394 19.05 13.08 -1.11
C MET A 394 19.71 14.37 -0.62
N SER A 395 19.64 14.62 0.69
CA SER A 395 20.28 15.78 1.33
C SER A 395 21.82 15.64 1.37
N GLY A 396 22.32 14.45 1.71
CA GLY A 396 23.74 14.09 1.75
C GLY A 396 24.38 14.19 0.38
N ASN A 397 23.68 13.74 -0.67
CA ASN A 397 24.08 13.92 -2.06
C ASN A 397 24.40 15.39 -2.37
N SER A 398 23.50 16.30 -2.01
CA SER A 398 23.69 17.74 -2.20
C SER A 398 24.91 18.28 -1.44
N ARG A 399 25.24 17.72 -0.27
CA ARG A 399 26.43 18.09 0.51
C ARG A 399 27.71 17.56 -0.13
N VAL A 400 27.73 16.30 -0.54
CA VAL A 400 28.89 15.66 -1.20
C VAL A 400 29.23 16.35 -2.51
N THR A 401 28.24 16.78 -3.30
CA THR A 401 28.49 17.46 -4.57
C THR A 401 28.88 18.93 -4.41
N ASN A 402 28.28 19.65 -3.46
CA ASN A 402 28.44 21.11 -3.37
C ASN A 402 29.47 21.57 -2.33
N LEU A 403 29.73 20.75 -1.30
CA LEU A 403 30.57 21.11 -0.15
C LEU A 403 31.86 20.28 -0.07
N ASN A 404 32.13 19.42 -1.06
CA ASN A 404 33.28 18.50 -1.09
C ASN A 404 33.47 17.72 0.23
N CYS A 405 32.36 17.29 0.84
CA CYS A 405 32.40 16.38 1.97
C CYS A 405 32.95 15.01 1.53
N ASP A 406 33.68 14.38 2.44
CA ASP A 406 34.11 12.99 2.29
C ASP A 406 32.89 12.06 2.23
N ILE A 407 32.87 11.15 1.25
CA ILE A 407 31.71 10.30 0.95
C ILE A 407 31.46 9.33 2.10
N GLU A 408 32.48 8.57 2.50
CA GLU A 408 32.43 7.59 3.59
C GLU A 408 31.90 8.23 4.89
N THR A 409 32.53 9.33 5.30
CA THR A 409 32.16 10.05 6.53
C THR A 409 30.71 10.52 6.51
N GLU A 410 30.22 10.99 5.36
CA GLU A 410 28.85 11.48 5.23
C GLU A 410 27.83 10.34 5.26
N PHE A 411 28.05 9.29 4.48
CA PHE A 411 27.12 8.16 4.40
C PHE A 411 27.16 7.26 5.63
N SER A 412 28.28 7.18 6.35
CA SER A 412 28.31 6.55 7.67
C SER A 412 27.38 7.25 8.65
N LYS A 413 27.31 8.59 8.66
CA LYS A 413 26.41 9.33 9.57
C LYS A 413 24.95 9.12 9.20
N ILE A 414 24.64 9.06 7.91
CA ILE A 414 23.30 8.78 7.40
C ILE A 414 22.87 7.37 7.84
N ALA A 415 23.75 6.37 7.64
CA ALA A 415 23.49 5.00 8.06
C ALA A 415 23.30 4.88 9.59
N ASP A 416 24.13 5.55 10.39
CA ASP A 416 23.96 5.59 11.85
C ASP A 416 22.60 6.17 12.25
N THR A 417 22.20 7.28 11.63
CA THR A 417 20.91 7.94 11.87
C THR A 417 19.75 7.00 11.51
N ALA A 418 19.81 6.35 10.34
CA ALA A 418 18.77 5.42 9.91
C ALA A 418 18.66 4.20 10.83
N ILE A 419 19.80 3.64 11.25
CA ILE A 419 19.83 2.52 12.20
C ILE A 419 19.20 2.91 13.54
N ASP A 420 19.48 4.11 14.05
CA ASP A 420 18.87 4.58 15.30
C ASP A 420 17.36 4.80 15.16
N ILE A 421 16.89 5.28 14.00
CA ILE A 421 15.46 5.33 13.67
C ILE A 421 14.85 3.93 13.66
N TYR A 422 15.47 2.96 12.96
CA TYR A 422 14.95 1.59 12.94
C TYR A 422 14.94 0.96 14.34
N LYS A 423 15.95 1.20 15.19
CA LYS A 423 15.95 0.73 16.58
C LYS A 423 14.76 1.27 17.36
N MET A 424 14.50 2.58 17.28
CA MET A 424 13.31 3.17 17.91
C MET A 424 12.01 2.54 17.37
N LEU A 425 11.94 2.36 16.04
CA LEU A 425 10.77 1.77 15.39
C LEU A 425 10.54 0.30 15.75
N VAL A 426 11.57 -0.51 16.02
CA VAL A 426 11.34 -1.92 16.39
C VAL A 426 11.16 -2.13 17.90
N GLU A 427 11.60 -1.19 18.73
CA GLU A 427 11.49 -1.29 20.19
C GLU A 427 10.13 -0.87 20.74
N GLU A 428 9.63 0.30 20.29
CA GLU A 428 8.31 0.88 20.62
C GLU A 428 7.16 0.03 20.08
#